data_AF-A0A9P5RK57-F1
#
_entry.id   AF-A0A9P5RK57-F1
#
_cell.length_a   1.000
_cell.length_b   1.000
_cell.length_c   1.000
_cell.angle_alpha   90.00
_cell.angle_beta   90.00
_cell.angle_gamma   90.00
#
_symmetry.space_group_name_H-M   'P 1'
#
loop_
_entity.id
_entity.type
_entity.pdbx_description
1 polymer ?
#
loop_
_entity_poly.entity_id
_entity_poly.type
_entity_poly.pdbx_seq_one_letter_code
_entity_poly.pdbx_strand_id
1 'polypeptide(L)'
;MRQNYSNPYLFFLLKRHSGGDVNTTQFLTSEDQILLKRRTFALKRSTLPPIVTHNMADDDKDPVLSQLRRLSLFNHPSDRVKIVFHPEFLNSSNPLFGLDYEEFVRGCHLGVFPSYYEPWGYTPAECTVMGVPSITTNLSGFGCFMDDNIVDSSEYGIYIVDRRMKSVEESIQQLADQMLMFCQKSRRQRINQRNRTERLSDLLDWKRMGLEYIKARQLALRRAYPDSFDDDYFGLDEATQQQLELQEQRPKIPNPRSAPGSPRIRTPLEGVDTELTFAKMSAHDRERYLSYKMQGHDDEETLMDEAMQIKIPFRQRQSTREERLAEGDFDVSEAEVEAAQGDIAQVGHAAATQKQYRDPVGGAKNGQYYQPGVATVTGHNGSNGNGNGYHR
;
A
#
# COMPACT_ATOMS: atom_id res chain seq x y z
N MET A 1 36.14 19.27 -23.36
CA MET A 1 36.73 19.54 -22.03
C MET A 1 36.91 18.21 -21.30
N ARG A 2 38.14 17.72 -21.16
CA ARG A 2 38.44 16.48 -20.41
C ARG A 2 38.44 16.81 -18.92
N GLN A 3 37.47 16.31 -18.15
CA GLN A 3 37.52 16.39 -16.70
C GLN A 3 38.39 15.23 -16.17
N ASN A 4 39.59 15.58 -15.70
CA ASN A 4 40.46 14.69 -14.97
C ASN A 4 39.86 14.43 -13.58
N TYR A 5 39.29 13.24 -13.39
CA TYR A 5 38.92 12.73 -12.07
C TYR A 5 40.13 12.12 -11.37
N SER A 6 41.15 12.93 -11.11
CA SER A 6 42.23 12.59 -10.19
C SER A 6 41.95 13.31 -8.88
N ASN A 7 41.56 12.58 -7.83
CA ASN A 7 41.32 13.13 -6.50
C ASN A 7 42.59 13.87 -6.01
N PRO A 8 42.59 15.22 -5.97
CA PRO A 8 43.81 16.01 -5.77
C PRO A 8 44.38 15.82 -4.36
N TYR A 9 43.57 15.38 -3.40
CA TYR A 9 43.97 15.18 -2.01
C TYR A 9 44.88 13.97 -1.81
N LEU A 10 44.67 12.88 -2.56
CA LEU A 10 45.49 11.67 -2.44
C LEU A 10 46.90 11.92 -2.99
N PHE A 11 46.99 12.67 -4.10
CA PHE A 11 48.26 13.07 -4.71
C PHE A 11 49.05 14.02 -3.79
N PHE A 12 48.36 14.95 -3.11
CA PHE A 12 48.97 15.86 -2.14
C PHE A 12 49.52 15.14 -0.89
N LEU A 13 48.80 14.13 -0.38
CA LEU A 13 49.24 13.33 0.78
C LEU A 13 50.48 12.48 0.47
N LEU A 14 50.52 11.85 -0.70
CA LEU A 14 51.70 11.09 -1.17
C LEU A 14 52.92 12.00 -1.39
N LYS A 15 52.72 13.16 -2.01
CA LYS A 15 53.79 14.14 -2.24
C LYS A 15 54.38 14.69 -0.93
N ARG A 16 53.57 14.82 0.12
CA ARG A 16 54.01 15.29 1.45
C ARG A 16 54.81 14.23 2.21
N HIS A 17 54.55 12.95 1.99
CA HIS A 17 55.20 11.85 2.71
C HIS A 17 56.47 11.32 2.02
N SER A 18 56.59 11.49 0.69
CA SER A 18 57.69 10.93 -0.11
C SER A 18 58.77 11.95 -0.52
N GLY A 19 58.60 13.24 -0.22
CA GLY A 19 59.64 14.27 -0.39
C GLY A 19 60.14 14.53 -1.83
N GLY A 20 59.54 13.92 -2.85
CA GLY A 20 59.92 14.03 -4.26
C GLY A 20 58.71 14.13 -5.18
N ASP A 21 58.93 14.58 -6.42
CA ASP A 21 57.89 14.61 -7.44
C ASP A 21 57.44 13.18 -7.76
N VAL A 22 56.20 12.87 -7.39
CA VAL A 22 55.54 11.59 -7.57
C VAL A 22 55.36 11.35 -9.07
N ASN A 23 56.28 10.60 -9.68
CA ASN A 23 56.17 10.28 -11.11
C ASN A 23 55.15 9.16 -11.30
N THR A 24 54.17 9.35 -12.19
CA THR A 24 53.12 8.36 -12.50
C THR A 24 53.67 6.97 -12.91
N THR A 25 54.92 6.91 -13.38
CA THR A 25 55.62 5.65 -13.68
C THR A 25 55.95 4.81 -12.45
N GLN A 26 55.89 5.37 -11.24
CA GLN A 26 56.08 4.64 -9.98
C GLN A 26 54.83 3.86 -9.53
N PHE A 27 53.65 4.20 -10.07
CA PHE A 27 52.36 3.62 -9.64
C PHE A 27 51.65 2.83 -10.75
N LEU A 28 52.00 3.06 -12.01
CA LEU A 28 51.49 2.28 -13.14
C LEU A 28 52.66 1.61 -13.85
N THR A 29 52.71 0.28 -13.78
CA THR A 29 53.68 -0.48 -14.56
C THR A 29 53.37 -0.37 -16.06
N SER A 30 54.35 -0.65 -16.91
CA SER A 30 54.14 -0.70 -18.35
C SER A 30 53.11 -1.75 -18.76
N GLU A 31 53.01 -2.84 -18.01
CA GLU A 31 52.02 -3.91 -18.22
C GLU A 31 50.59 -3.40 -17.95
N ASP A 32 50.38 -2.69 -16.84
CA ASP A 32 49.09 -2.08 -16.50
C ASP A 32 48.64 -1.08 -17.58
N GLN A 33 49.58 -0.28 -18.08
CA GLN A 33 49.31 0.68 -19.15
C GLN A 33 48.86 0.00 -20.45
N ILE A 34 49.48 -1.13 -20.80
CA ILE A 34 49.10 -1.91 -21.98
C ILE A 34 47.69 -2.50 -21.79
N LEU A 35 47.42 -3.07 -20.61
CA LEU A 35 46.12 -3.66 -20.29
C LEU A 35 44.99 -2.62 -20.33
N LEU A 36 45.21 -1.44 -19.72
CA LEU A 36 44.25 -0.34 -19.74
C LEU A 36 44.02 0.20 -21.15
N LYS A 37 45.07 0.34 -21.97
CA LYS A 37 44.93 0.73 -23.38
C LYS A 37 44.10 -0.28 -24.17
N ARG A 38 44.35 -1.58 -23.96
CA ARG A 38 43.58 -2.65 -24.61
C ARG A 38 42.09 -2.61 -24.21
N ARG A 39 41.79 -2.40 -22.92
CA ARG A 39 40.41 -2.27 -22.45
C ARG A 39 39.73 -1.01 -22.98
N THR A 40 40.42 0.12 -22.96
CA THR A 40 39.91 1.39 -23.50
C THR A 40 39.62 1.28 -25.00
N PHE A 41 40.49 0.58 -25.75
CA PHE A 41 40.29 0.33 -27.17
C PHE A 41 39.04 -0.54 -27.42
N ALA A 42 38.83 -1.58 -26.61
CA ALA A 42 37.65 -2.44 -26.72
C ALA A 42 36.31 -1.71 -26.41
N LEU A 43 36.35 -0.62 -25.64
CA LEU A 43 35.18 0.20 -25.33
C LEU A 43 34.81 1.22 -26.43
N LYS A 44 35.69 1.44 -27.42
CA LYS A 44 35.41 2.41 -28.50
C LYS A 44 34.24 1.92 -29.36
N ARG A 45 33.31 2.83 -29.64
CA ARG A 45 32.17 2.60 -30.53
C ARG A 45 32.06 3.75 -31.53
N SER A 46 31.67 3.43 -32.77
CA SER A 46 31.40 4.39 -33.84
C SER A 46 29.91 4.75 -33.94
N THR A 47 29.03 3.94 -33.34
CA THR A 47 27.59 4.11 -33.33
C THR A 47 27.13 4.83 -32.06
N LEU A 48 25.93 5.41 -32.12
CA LEU A 48 25.27 5.97 -30.95
C LEU A 48 24.85 4.87 -29.96
N PRO A 49 24.70 5.20 -28.66
CA PRO A 49 24.06 4.30 -27.71
C PRO A 49 22.63 3.97 -28.16
N PRO A 50 22.24 2.68 -28.21
CA PRO A 50 20.92 2.30 -28.65
C PRO A 50 19.83 2.83 -27.71
N ILE A 51 18.64 3.07 -28.27
CA ILE A 51 17.46 3.52 -27.50
C ILE A 51 16.63 2.35 -26.96
N VAL A 52 16.92 1.11 -27.37
CA VAL A 52 16.25 -0.12 -26.94
C VAL A 52 17.29 -1.17 -26.57
N THR A 53 16.98 -1.99 -25.58
CA THR A 53 17.88 -3.03 -25.05
C THR A 53 17.70 -4.39 -25.70
N HIS A 54 16.53 -4.63 -26.30
CA HIS A 54 16.12 -5.91 -26.89
C HIS A 54 15.93 -5.79 -28.40
N ASN A 55 15.99 -6.95 -29.08
CA ASN A 55 15.57 -7.05 -30.47
C ASN A 55 14.04 -7.18 -30.51
N MET A 56 13.37 -6.19 -31.10
CA MET A 56 11.91 -6.16 -31.19
C MET A 56 11.43 -7.03 -32.36
N ALA A 57 10.30 -7.73 -32.15
CA ALA A 57 9.70 -8.55 -33.19
C ALA A 57 9.07 -7.71 -34.32
N ASP A 58 8.35 -6.63 -33.97
CA ASP A 58 7.80 -5.64 -34.93
C ASP A 58 8.31 -4.24 -34.57
N ASP A 59 9.61 -4.04 -34.75
CA ASP A 59 10.35 -2.82 -34.40
C ASP A 59 9.78 -1.55 -35.06
N ASP A 60 9.29 -1.67 -36.30
CA ASP A 60 8.80 -0.54 -37.10
C ASP A 60 7.41 -0.06 -36.66
N LYS A 61 6.59 -0.94 -36.08
CA LYS A 61 5.22 -0.61 -35.63
C LYS A 61 5.08 -0.45 -34.13
N ASP A 62 6.16 -0.68 -33.36
CA ASP A 62 6.17 -0.47 -31.92
C ASP A 62 5.88 1.02 -31.59
N PRO A 63 4.83 1.33 -30.80
CA PRO A 63 4.35 2.70 -30.61
C PRO A 63 5.35 3.60 -29.85
N VAL A 64 5.81 3.14 -28.67
CA VAL A 64 7.23 2.96 -28.37
C VAL A 64 8.28 3.71 -29.20
N LEU A 65 9.01 2.90 -29.95
CA LEU A 65 10.12 3.30 -30.79
C LEU A 65 9.71 4.23 -31.91
N SER A 66 8.52 4.06 -32.47
CA SER A 66 7.97 4.96 -33.48
C SER A 66 7.93 6.40 -32.95
N GLN A 67 7.54 6.59 -31.69
CA GLN A 67 7.52 7.91 -31.08
C GLN A 67 8.90 8.48 -30.79
N LEU A 68 9.80 7.66 -30.26
CA LEU A 68 11.17 8.09 -30.01
C LEU A 68 11.87 8.53 -31.30
N ARG A 69 11.65 7.81 -32.40
CA ARG A 69 12.13 8.17 -33.74
C ARG A 69 11.51 9.47 -34.23
N ARG A 70 10.18 9.63 -34.10
CA ARG A 70 9.46 10.84 -34.51
C ARG A 70 9.95 12.09 -33.77
N LEU A 71 10.28 11.97 -32.49
CA LEU A 71 10.82 13.04 -31.66
C LEU A 71 12.34 13.21 -31.78
N SER A 72 13.01 12.41 -32.62
CA SER A 72 14.46 12.43 -32.84
C SER A 72 15.30 12.24 -31.56
N LEU A 73 14.83 11.40 -30.63
CA LEU A 73 15.52 11.09 -29.39
C LEU A 73 16.46 9.89 -29.58
N PHE A 74 17.67 10.14 -30.09
CA PHE A 74 18.64 9.09 -30.47
C PHE A 74 19.89 9.01 -29.57
N ASN A 75 19.84 9.59 -28.38
CA ASN A 75 20.97 9.62 -27.44
C ASN A 75 22.23 10.29 -28.01
N HIS A 76 22.09 11.31 -28.85
CA HIS A 76 23.23 12.08 -29.36
C HIS A 76 24.01 12.73 -28.21
N PRO A 77 25.34 12.97 -28.34
CA PRO A 77 26.13 13.60 -27.29
C PRO A 77 25.59 14.97 -26.81
N SER A 78 24.91 15.71 -27.70
CA SER A 78 24.23 16.98 -27.41
C SER A 78 23.00 16.84 -26.52
N ASP A 79 22.33 15.68 -26.53
CA ASP A 79 21.05 15.50 -25.87
C ASP A 79 21.23 15.46 -24.36
N ARG A 80 20.51 16.31 -23.62
CA ARG A 80 20.61 16.32 -22.15
C ARG A 80 19.77 15.26 -21.46
N VAL A 81 18.77 14.75 -22.17
CA VAL A 81 17.91 13.63 -21.74
C VAL A 81 18.27 12.43 -22.59
N LYS A 82 18.46 11.27 -21.96
CA LYS A 82 18.76 10.00 -22.62
C LYS A 82 17.59 9.05 -22.43
N ILE A 83 17.36 8.20 -23.41
CA ILE A 83 16.27 7.23 -23.41
C ILE A 83 16.86 5.82 -23.50
N VAL A 84 16.34 4.93 -22.66
CA VAL A 84 16.60 3.49 -22.72
C VAL A 84 15.26 2.79 -22.55
N PHE A 85 14.75 2.20 -23.62
CA PHE A 85 13.57 1.36 -23.60
C PHE A 85 13.96 -0.08 -23.28
N HIS A 86 13.38 -0.59 -22.19
CA HIS A 86 13.57 -1.95 -21.72
C HIS A 86 12.22 -2.69 -21.75
N PRO A 87 11.90 -3.39 -22.86
CA PRO A 87 10.61 -4.05 -23.08
C PRO A 87 10.56 -5.44 -22.41
N GLU A 88 11.06 -5.56 -21.18
CA GLU A 88 11.03 -6.79 -20.39
C GLU A 88 10.85 -6.40 -18.90
N PHE A 89 10.26 -7.30 -18.10
CA PHE A 89 10.23 -7.10 -16.66
C PHE A 89 11.64 -7.17 -16.07
N LEU A 90 11.91 -6.30 -15.10
CA LEU A 90 13.18 -6.30 -14.37
C LEU A 90 13.26 -7.53 -13.47
N ASN A 91 14.43 -8.16 -13.48
CA ASN A 91 14.74 -9.36 -12.72
C ASN A 91 16.24 -9.38 -12.47
N SER A 92 16.64 -9.69 -11.23
CA SER A 92 18.04 -9.83 -10.80
C SER A 92 18.86 -10.82 -11.63
N SER A 93 18.23 -11.79 -12.31
CA SER A 93 18.92 -12.70 -13.23
C SER A 93 19.24 -12.10 -14.61
N ASN A 94 18.76 -10.90 -14.93
CA ASN A 94 19.01 -10.26 -16.23
C ASN A 94 20.48 -9.79 -16.30
N PRO A 95 21.25 -10.19 -17.33
CA PRO A 95 22.67 -9.83 -17.45
C PRO A 95 22.92 -8.34 -17.69
N LEU A 96 21.91 -7.58 -18.12
CA LEU A 96 22.02 -6.15 -18.36
C LEU A 96 21.74 -5.34 -17.08
N PHE A 97 20.61 -5.64 -16.43
CA PHE A 97 20.19 -5.03 -15.17
C PHE A 97 20.04 -6.13 -14.13
N GLY A 98 21.11 -6.42 -13.39
CA GLY A 98 21.08 -7.39 -12.28
C GLY A 98 20.39 -6.82 -11.04
N LEU A 99 19.16 -6.34 -11.19
CA LEU A 99 18.32 -5.73 -10.15
C LEU A 99 16.89 -6.23 -10.29
N ASP A 100 16.24 -6.49 -9.15
CA ASP A 100 14.80 -6.67 -9.12
C ASP A 100 14.08 -5.31 -9.26
N TYR A 101 12.80 -5.34 -9.63
CA TYR A 101 11.99 -4.14 -9.86
C TYR A 101 12.05 -3.15 -8.69
N GLU A 102 11.91 -3.62 -7.45
CA GLU A 102 11.92 -2.74 -6.29
C GLU A 102 13.27 -2.07 -6.04
N GLU A 103 14.36 -2.79 -6.30
CA GLU A 103 15.72 -2.26 -6.17
C GLU A 103 15.98 -1.18 -7.22
N PHE A 104 15.50 -1.42 -8.45
CA PHE A 104 15.55 -0.44 -9.52
C PHE A 104 14.76 0.82 -9.18
N VAL A 105 13.53 0.69 -8.66
CA VAL A 105 12.71 1.83 -8.23
C VAL A 105 13.44 2.61 -7.15
N ARG A 106 13.97 1.95 -6.11
CA ARG A 106 14.73 2.61 -5.03
C ARG A 106 16.00 3.32 -5.51
N GLY A 107 16.62 2.82 -6.58
CA GLY A 107 17.77 3.43 -7.25
C GLY A 107 17.42 4.62 -8.15
N CYS A 108 16.15 4.74 -8.55
CA CYS A 108 15.65 5.85 -9.35
C CYS A 108 15.40 7.11 -8.49
N HIS A 109 15.30 8.25 -9.16
CA HIS A 109 15.12 9.55 -8.51
C HIS A 109 13.67 10.05 -8.55
N LEU A 110 12.93 9.69 -9.59
CA LEU A 110 11.59 10.17 -9.88
C LEU A 110 10.85 9.12 -10.72
N GLY A 111 9.67 8.71 -10.29
CA GLY A 111 8.72 7.95 -11.11
C GLY A 111 7.83 8.91 -11.92
N VAL A 112 7.52 8.59 -13.18
CA VAL A 112 6.70 9.46 -14.04
C VAL A 112 5.60 8.62 -14.69
N PHE A 113 4.37 8.77 -14.18
CA PHE A 113 3.20 7.96 -14.53
C PHE A 113 2.05 8.87 -15.00
N PRO A 114 2.16 9.50 -16.18
CA PRO A 114 1.18 10.46 -16.67
C PRO A 114 -0.05 9.74 -17.25
N SER A 115 -0.71 8.90 -16.46
CA SER A 115 -1.79 8.01 -16.88
C SER A 115 -3.02 8.78 -17.39
N TYR A 116 -3.67 8.25 -18.43
CA TYR A 116 -4.98 8.75 -18.90
C TYR A 116 -6.14 7.97 -18.30
N TYR A 117 -5.98 6.66 -18.16
CA TYR A 117 -6.95 5.77 -17.53
C TYR A 117 -6.22 4.85 -16.56
N GLU A 118 -6.40 5.08 -15.27
CA GLU A 118 -5.77 4.33 -14.20
C GLU A 118 -6.69 4.36 -12.97
N PRO A 119 -7.53 3.32 -12.78
CA PRO A 119 -8.56 3.34 -11.74
C PRO A 119 -8.02 3.54 -10.32
N TRP A 120 -6.81 3.03 -10.06
CA TRP A 120 -6.10 3.24 -8.80
C TRP A 120 -4.71 3.82 -9.05
N GLY A 121 -3.73 2.99 -9.36
CA GLY A 121 -2.35 3.43 -9.58
C GLY A 121 -1.42 2.86 -8.53
N TYR A 122 -1.10 1.58 -8.67
CA TYR A 122 -0.18 0.88 -7.77
C TYR A 122 1.25 1.38 -7.93
N THR A 123 1.71 1.62 -9.15
CA THR A 123 3.09 2.05 -9.42
C THR A 123 3.46 3.37 -8.72
N PRO A 124 2.66 4.46 -8.78
CA PRO A 124 2.97 5.66 -7.99
C PRO A 124 2.82 5.45 -6.47
N ALA A 125 1.94 4.55 -6.02
CA ALA A 125 1.80 4.20 -4.61
C ALA A 125 3.03 3.45 -4.08
N GLU A 126 3.49 2.42 -4.80
CA GLU A 126 4.73 1.68 -4.52
C GLU A 126 5.94 2.61 -4.48
N CYS A 127 6.06 3.53 -5.45
CA CYS A 127 7.12 4.54 -5.43
C CYS A 127 7.09 5.35 -4.13
N THR A 128 5.89 5.75 -3.69
CA THR A 128 5.72 6.54 -2.46
C THR A 128 6.16 5.76 -1.23
N VAL A 129 5.75 4.49 -1.13
CA VAL A 129 6.16 3.57 -0.05
C VAL A 129 7.67 3.38 -0.04
N MET A 130 8.33 3.34 -1.21
CA MET A 130 9.78 3.24 -1.32
C MET A 130 10.52 4.58 -1.17
N GLY A 131 9.83 5.67 -0.82
CA GLY A 131 10.42 7.01 -0.65
C GLY A 131 10.97 7.60 -1.96
N VAL A 132 10.33 7.27 -3.08
CA VAL A 132 10.66 7.78 -4.42
C VAL A 132 9.54 8.73 -4.87
N PRO A 133 9.85 10.04 -5.06
CA PRO A 133 8.90 10.99 -5.60
C PRO A 133 8.31 10.52 -6.92
N SER A 134 7.06 10.87 -7.19
CA SER A 134 6.36 10.45 -8.41
C SER A 134 5.53 11.58 -9.02
N ILE A 135 5.43 11.57 -10.34
CA ILE A 135 4.46 12.36 -11.10
C ILE A 135 3.30 11.46 -11.48
N THR A 136 2.07 11.86 -11.15
CA THR A 136 0.82 11.20 -11.50
C THR A 136 -0.16 12.22 -12.11
N THR A 137 -1.42 11.84 -12.34
CA THR A 137 -2.44 12.72 -12.92
C THR A 137 -3.69 12.78 -12.05
N ASN A 138 -4.48 13.84 -12.20
CA ASN A 138 -5.79 13.97 -11.56
C ASN A 138 -6.91 13.11 -12.24
N LEU A 139 -6.52 12.18 -13.11
CA LEU A 139 -7.37 11.11 -13.65
C LEU A 139 -7.02 9.73 -13.06
N SER A 140 -5.86 9.62 -12.40
CA SER A 140 -5.43 8.42 -11.67
C SER A 140 -6.11 8.40 -10.30
N GLY A 141 -6.63 7.25 -9.87
CA GLY A 141 -7.27 7.11 -8.56
C GLY A 141 -6.35 7.51 -7.40
N PHE A 142 -5.07 7.17 -7.50
CA PHE A 142 -4.01 7.55 -6.56
C PHE A 142 -3.80 9.06 -6.56
N GLY A 143 -3.79 9.69 -7.74
CA GLY A 143 -3.67 11.14 -7.87
C GLY A 143 -4.83 11.87 -7.19
N CYS A 144 -6.07 11.43 -7.46
CA CYS A 144 -7.26 11.96 -6.78
C CYS A 144 -7.20 11.76 -5.27
N PHE A 145 -6.85 10.55 -4.82
CA PHE A 145 -6.74 10.24 -3.39
C PHE A 145 -5.71 11.14 -2.68
N MET A 146 -4.55 11.38 -3.29
CA MET A 146 -3.52 12.25 -2.71
C MET A 146 -3.94 13.72 -2.69
N ASP A 147 -4.62 14.20 -3.73
CA ASP A 147 -5.14 15.57 -3.80
C ASP A 147 -6.21 15.85 -2.73
N ASP A 148 -7.05 14.86 -2.44
CA ASP A 148 -8.10 14.95 -1.42
C ASP A 148 -7.52 14.93 0.00
N ASN A 149 -6.43 14.19 0.24
CA ASN A 149 -5.89 13.97 1.58
C ASN A 149 -4.70 14.88 1.96
N ILE A 150 -4.11 15.61 1.02
CA ILE A 150 -2.89 16.42 1.25
C ILE A 150 -3.12 17.84 0.74
N VAL A 151 -2.65 18.87 1.48
CA VAL A 151 -2.75 20.27 1.04
C VAL A 151 -1.76 20.55 -0.09
N ASP A 152 -0.45 20.42 0.17
CA ASP A 152 0.60 20.61 -0.85
C ASP A 152 1.32 19.29 -1.16
N SER A 153 0.71 18.49 -2.04
CA SER A 153 1.23 17.19 -2.50
C SER A 153 2.67 17.27 -3.04
N SER A 154 3.02 18.37 -3.73
CA SER A 154 4.34 18.58 -4.33
C SER A 154 5.49 18.70 -3.32
N GLU A 155 5.24 19.24 -2.13
CA GLU A 155 6.24 19.35 -1.05
C GLU A 155 6.60 17.98 -0.46
N TYR A 156 5.67 17.04 -0.55
CA TYR A 156 5.85 15.63 -0.22
C TYR A 156 6.34 14.78 -1.40
N GLY A 157 6.60 15.39 -2.56
CA GLY A 157 7.14 14.68 -3.73
C GLY A 157 6.09 13.95 -4.57
N ILE A 158 4.80 14.26 -4.38
CA ILE A 158 3.72 13.80 -5.25
C ILE A 158 3.34 14.95 -6.16
N TYR A 159 3.69 14.87 -7.44
CA TYR A 159 3.35 15.88 -8.43
C TYR A 159 2.13 15.42 -9.21
N ILE A 160 1.08 16.24 -9.27
CA ILE A 160 -0.16 15.90 -9.96
C ILE A 160 -0.26 16.79 -11.20
N VAL A 161 -0.25 16.17 -12.38
CA VAL A 161 -0.51 16.83 -13.65
C VAL A 161 -2.02 16.92 -13.87
N ASP A 162 -2.49 18.09 -14.27
CA ASP A 162 -3.90 18.27 -14.62
C ASP A 162 -4.12 17.80 -16.06
N ARG A 163 -4.84 16.69 -16.19
CA ARG A 163 -5.29 16.10 -17.47
C ARG A 163 -6.81 16.10 -17.61
N ARG A 164 -7.54 16.61 -16.61
CA ARG A 164 -9.01 16.64 -16.59
C ARG A 164 -9.56 17.99 -17.06
N MET A 165 -8.93 19.08 -16.61
CA MET A 165 -9.43 20.45 -16.86
C MET A 165 -8.58 21.23 -17.86
N LYS A 166 -7.47 20.64 -18.33
CA LYS A 166 -6.54 21.25 -19.30
C LYS A 166 -6.52 20.52 -20.64
N SER A 167 -6.09 21.24 -21.68
CA SER A 167 -5.80 20.64 -22.97
C SER A 167 -4.57 19.74 -22.92
N VAL A 168 -4.41 18.87 -23.92
CA VAL A 168 -3.28 17.94 -24.01
C VAL A 168 -1.93 18.68 -24.00
N GLU A 169 -1.83 19.79 -24.74
CA GLU A 169 -0.59 20.58 -24.83
C GLU A 169 -0.24 21.22 -23.47
N GLU A 170 -1.22 21.80 -22.79
CA GLU A 170 -1.02 22.39 -21.46
C GLU A 170 -0.61 21.33 -20.42
N SER A 171 -1.17 20.12 -20.49
CA SER A 171 -0.75 19.00 -19.66
C SER A 171 0.69 18.57 -19.95
N ILE A 172 1.09 18.54 -21.23
CA ILE A 172 2.47 18.22 -21.63
C ILE A 172 3.44 19.28 -21.09
N GLN A 173 3.10 20.56 -21.24
CA GLN A 173 3.92 21.65 -20.73
C GLN A 173 4.05 21.57 -19.20
N GLN A 174 2.94 21.34 -18.48
CA GLN A 174 2.95 21.16 -17.03
C GLN A 174 3.84 19.98 -16.60
N LEU A 175 3.76 18.84 -17.29
CA LEU A 175 4.60 17.68 -17.01
C LEU A 175 6.08 18.03 -17.20
N ALA A 176 6.43 18.69 -18.31
CA ALA A 176 7.80 19.11 -18.60
C ALA A 176 8.32 20.10 -17.54
N ASP A 177 7.49 21.04 -17.10
CA ASP A 177 7.84 22.02 -16.06
C ASP A 177 8.11 21.35 -14.72
N GLN A 178 7.29 20.37 -14.32
CA GLN A 178 7.50 19.59 -13.10
C GLN A 178 8.81 18.78 -13.16
N MET A 179 9.10 18.14 -14.29
CA MET A 179 10.36 17.44 -14.51
C MET A 179 11.57 18.38 -14.44
N LEU A 180 11.48 19.55 -15.10
CA LEU A 180 12.54 20.56 -15.09
C LEU A 180 12.79 21.11 -13.68
N MET A 181 11.72 21.43 -12.95
CA MET A 181 11.79 21.87 -11.55
C MET A 181 12.51 20.83 -10.68
N PHE A 182 12.21 19.54 -10.87
CA PHE A 182 12.88 18.47 -10.14
C PHE A 182 14.38 18.40 -10.47
N CYS A 183 14.75 18.52 -11.75
CA CYS A 183 16.15 18.55 -12.19
C CYS A 183 16.95 19.72 -11.60
N GLN A 184 16.31 20.84 -11.28
CA GLN A 184 16.94 22.02 -10.67
C GLN A 184 17.19 21.87 -9.15
N LYS A 185 16.61 20.86 -8.49
CA LYS A 185 16.83 20.62 -7.06
C LYS A 185 18.26 20.19 -6.77
N SER A 186 18.84 20.72 -5.70
CA SER A 186 20.10 20.24 -5.14
C SER A 186 19.97 18.83 -4.56
N ARG A 187 21.10 18.13 -4.38
CA ARG A 187 21.12 16.79 -3.75
C ARG A 187 20.45 16.80 -2.36
N ARG A 188 20.69 17.84 -1.55
CA ARG A 188 20.08 17.99 -0.22
C ARG A 188 18.57 18.13 -0.30
N GLN A 189 18.07 18.94 -1.23
CA GLN A 189 16.62 19.09 -1.45
C GLN A 189 15.99 17.76 -1.89
N ARG A 190 16.65 16.99 -2.76
CA ARG A 190 16.15 15.66 -3.17
C ARG A 190 16.09 14.68 -2.01
N ILE A 191 17.12 14.61 -1.16
CA ILE A 191 17.12 13.74 0.02
C ILE A 191 15.98 14.14 0.97
N ASN A 192 15.83 15.43 1.26
CA ASN A 192 14.75 15.92 2.11
C ASN A 192 13.37 15.59 1.54
N GLN A 193 13.18 15.71 0.22
CA GLN A 193 11.92 15.36 -0.44
C GLN A 193 11.64 13.86 -0.33
N ARG A 194 12.62 12.99 -0.59
CA ARG A 194 12.47 11.53 -0.42
C ARG A 194 12.03 11.14 0.99
N ASN A 195 12.65 11.73 2.02
CA ASN A 195 12.28 11.49 3.42
C ASN A 195 10.85 11.98 3.75
N ARG A 196 10.32 12.96 2.99
CA ARG A 196 8.93 13.39 3.16
C ARG A 196 7.97 12.47 2.41
N THR A 197 8.35 12.04 1.20
CA THR A 197 7.59 11.07 0.42
C THR A 197 7.37 9.77 1.19
N GLU A 198 8.42 9.25 1.82
CA GLU A 198 8.36 8.02 2.62
C GLU A 198 7.42 8.13 3.83
N ARG A 199 7.28 9.32 4.45
CA ARG A 199 6.29 9.54 5.53
C ARG A 199 4.83 9.43 5.09
N LEU A 200 4.56 9.46 3.78
CA LEU A 200 3.22 9.22 3.27
C LEU A 200 2.90 7.73 3.15
N SER A 201 3.86 6.82 3.39
CA SER A 201 3.64 5.37 3.32
C SER A 201 2.54 4.90 4.29
N ASP A 202 2.52 5.42 5.52
CA ASP A 202 1.50 5.09 6.53
C ASP A 202 0.07 5.43 6.08
N LEU A 203 -0.10 6.43 5.22
CA LEU A 203 -1.40 6.78 4.65
C LEU A 203 -1.93 5.69 3.71
N LEU A 204 -1.01 4.96 3.08
CA LEU A 204 -1.29 3.94 2.06
C LEU A 204 -1.34 2.52 2.64
N ASP A 205 -1.07 2.36 3.93
CA ASP A 205 -1.07 1.06 4.59
C ASP A 205 -2.50 0.51 4.76
N TRP A 206 -2.63 -0.82 4.65
CA TRP A 206 -3.91 -1.52 4.81
C TRP A 206 -4.51 -1.37 6.21
N LYS A 207 -3.70 -1.14 7.25
CA LYS A 207 -4.18 -0.81 8.60
C LYS A 207 -5.09 0.42 8.57
N ARG A 208 -4.81 1.39 7.69
CA ARG A 208 -5.64 2.58 7.51
C ARG A 208 -6.69 2.40 6.42
N MET A 209 -6.28 1.95 5.22
CA MET A 209 -7.18 1.80 4.07
C MET A 209 -8.27 0.74 4.31
N GLY A 210 -7.99 -0.28 5.11
CA GLY A 210 -8.93 -1.33 5.50
C GLY A 210 -10.13 -0.83 6.31
N LEU A 211 -10.02 0.34 6.96
CA LEU A 211 -11.15 0.96 7.67
C LEU A 211 -12.32 1.26 6.71
N GLU A 212 -12.04 1.63 5.47
CA GLU A 212 -13.10 1.89 4.48
C GLU A 212 -13.83 0.60 4.09
N TYR A 213 -13.16 -0.56 4.09
CA TYR A 213 -13.79 -1.88 3.91
C TYR A 213 -14.66 -2.29 5.12
N ILE A 214 -14.25 -1.92 6.33
CA ILE A 214 -15.08 -2.12 7.53
C ILE A 214 -16.36 -1.29 7.40
N LYS A 215 -16.26 0.00 7.05
CA LYS A 215 -17.42 0.87 6.83
C LYS A 215 -18.37 0.32 5.75
N ALA A 216 -17.84 -0.17 4.63
CA ALA A 216 -18.66 -0.76 3.58
C ALA A 216 -19.47 -1.99 4.07
N ARG A 217 -18.85 -2.86 4.89
CA ARG A 217 -19.53 -4.01 5.49
C ARG A 217 -20.58 -3.59 6.52
N GLN A 218 -20.26 -2.62 7.38
CA GLN A 218 -21.21 -2.08 8.35
C GLN A 218 -22.41 -1.44 7.67
N LEU A 219 -22.19 -0.65 6.62
CA LEU A 219 -23.26 -0.04 5.83
C LEU A 219 -24.14 -1.10 5.15
N ALA A 220 -23.54 -2.18 4.63
CA ALA A 220 -24.29 -3.28 4.02
C ALA A 220 -25.19 -3.99 5.06
N LEU A 221 -24.68 -4.27 6.26
CA LEU A 221 -25.45 -4.88 7.33
C LEU A 221 -26.58 -3.95 7.83
N ARG A 222 -26.30 -2.65 7.99
CA ARG A 222 -27.31 -1.66 8.39
C ARG A 222 -28.47 -1.59 7.39
N ARG A 223 -28.16 -1.65 6.09
CA ARG A 223 -29.18 -1.65 5.02
C ARG A 223 -29.97 -2.97 4.94
N ALA A 224 -29.31 -4.10 5.19
CA ALA A 224 -29.95 -5.41 5.11
C ALA A 224 -30.81 -5.74 6.34
N TYR A 225 -30.40 -5.29 7.53
CA TYR A 225 -31.08 -5.59 8.79
C TYR A 225 -31.33 -4.32 9.63
N PRO A 226 -32.16 -3.35 9.18
CA PRO A 226 -32.33 -2.09 9.90
C PRO A 226 -32.80 -2.27 11.35
N ASP A 227 -33.72 -3.19 11.63
CA ASP A 227 -34.29 -3.38 12.98
C ASP A 227 -33.32 -4.05 13.97
N SER A 228 -32.20 -4.59 13.47
CA SER A 228 -31.16 -5.25 14.28
C SER A 228 -30.05 -4.29 14.72
N PHE A 229 -30.02 -3.07 14.19
CA PHE A 229 -29.07 -2.03 14.57
C PHE A 229 -29.84 -0.90 15.23
N ASP A 230 -29.66 -0.76 16.54
CA ASP A 230 -30.09 0.44 17.25
C ASP A 230 -29.23 1.62 16.78
N ASP A 231 -29.83 2.78 16.52
CA ASP A 231 -29.12 4.00 16.08
C ASP A 231 -28.06 4.47 17.10
N ASP A 232 -28.09 3.90 18.30
CA ASP A 232 -27.14 4.13 19.39
C ASP A 232 -25.79 3.40 19.21
N TYR A 233 -25.59 2.64 18.12
CA TYR A 233 -24.39 1.79 17.92
C TYR A 233 -23.05 2.54 17.97
N PHE A 234 -23.04 3.87 17.75
CA PHE A 234 -21.83 4.68 17.93
C PHE A 234 -21.81 5.52 19.22
N GLY A 235 -22.89 5.55 20.01
CA GLY A 235 -22.96 6.34 21.24
C GLY A 235 -22.63 7.83 21.05
N LEU A 236 -22.76 8.34 19.82
CA LEU A 236 -22.52 9.74 19.49
C LEU A 236 -23.82 10.48 19.74
N ASP A 237 -23.88 11.13 20.89
CA ASP A 237 -24.79 12.22 21.20
C ASP A 237 -24.98 13.17 20.00
N GLU A 238 -26.20 13.72 19.82
CA GLU A 238 -26.56 14.59 18.68
C GLU A 238 -25.57 15.76 18.47
N ALA A 239 -24.95 16.23 19.56
CA ALA A 239 -23.90 17.25 19.53
C ALA A 239 -22.60 16.77 18.84
N THR A 240 -22.26 15.49 19.02
CA THR A 240 -21.07 14.84 18.44
C THR A 240 -21.34 14.43 17.00
N GLN A 241 -22.57 14.07 16.66
CA GLN A 241 -23.01 13.91 15.26
C GLN A 241 -22.91 15.24 14.49
N GLN A 242 -23.40 16.35 15.05
CA GLN A 242 -23.21 17.68 14.45
C GLN A 242 -21.73 18.08 14.34
N GLN A 243 -20.89 17.75 15.33
CA GLN A 243 -19.44 17.97 15.23
C GLN A 243 -18.76 17.11 14.17
N LEU A 244 -19.19 15.87 13.96
CA LEU A 244 -18.69 14.99 12.90
C LEU A 244 -19.17 15.42 11.51
N GLU A 245 -20.40 15.90 11.37
CA GLU A 245 -20.92 16.54 10.16
C GLU A 245 -20.16 17.85 9.85
N LEU A 246 -19.79 18.63 10.88
CA LEU A 246 -18.92 19.81 10.74
C LEU A 246 -17.44 19.43 10.47
N GLN A 247 -17.00 18.24 10.87
CA GLN A 247 -15.67 17.66 10.65
C GLN A 247 -15.57 16.75 9.42
N GLU A 248 -16.59 16.68 8.56
CA GLU A 248 -16.49 15.97 7.26
C GLU A 248 -15.31 16.47 6.41
N GLN A 249 -14.80 17.67 6.71
CA GLN A 249 -13.46 18.07 6.32
C GLN A 249 -12.41 17.30 7.16
N ARG A 250 -12.13 16.05 6.76
CA ARG A 250 -10.94 15.33 7.24
C ARG A 250 -9.76 16.30 7.14
N PRO A 251 -9.05 16.63 8.24
CA PRO A 251 -7.96 17.57 8.17
C PRO A 251 -6.90 17.01 7.21
N LYS A 252 -6.74 17.66 6.07
CA LYS A 252 -5.71 17.31 5.09
C LYS A 252 -4.35 17.33 5.77
N ILE A 253 -3.46 16.44 5.35
CA ILE A 253 -2.09 16.42 5.84
C ILE A 253 -1.50 17.82 5.57
N PRO A 254 -1.11 18.55 6.64
CA PRO A 254 -0.61 19.90 6.50
C PRO A 254 0.80 19.88 5.93
N ASN A 255 1.28 21.04 5.51
CA ASN A 255 2.63 21.17 4.97
C ASN A 255 3.70 20.67 5.96
N PRO A 256 4.77 20.05 5.46
CA PRO A 256 5.78 19.49 6.32
C PRO A 256 6.44 20.66 7.06
N ARG A 257 6.44 20.61 8.40
CA ARG A 257 7.17 21.60 9.21
C ARG A 257 8.61 21.64 8.70
N SER A 258 9.05 22.82 8.24
CA SER A 258 10.43 23.07 7.84
C SER A 258 11.33 22.61 8.99
N ALA A 259 11.92 21.42 8.88
CA ALA A 259 12.82 20.95 9.92
C ALA A 259 13.90 22.03 10.08
N PRO A 260 14.08 22.65 11.26
CA PRO A 260 15.23 23.50 11.48
C PRO A 260 16.43 22.63 11.13
N GLY A 261 17.32 23.16 10.28
CA GLY A 261 18.51 22.41 9.88
C GLY A 261 19.16 21.83 11.13
N SER A 262 19.46 20.52 11.13
CA SER A 262 20.12 19.84 12.23
C SER A 262 21.18 20.77 12.83
N PRO A 263 21.22 20.97 14.16
CA PRO A 263 22.16 21.89 14.77
C PRO A 263 23.54 21.55 14.22
N ARG A 264 24.15 22.51 13.51
CA ARG A 264 25.56 22.37 13.13
C ARG A 264 26.30 22.37 14.45
N ILE A 265 26.66 21.19 14.94
CA ILE A 265 27.66 21.04 15.98
C ILE A 265 28.91 21.70 15.39
N ARG A 266 29.14 22.95 15.75
CA ARG A 266 30.45 23.56 15.59
C ARG A 266 31.31 22.79 16.57
N THR A 267 32.21 21.95 16.07
CA THR A 267 33.32 21.44 16.85
C THR A 267 33.96 22.61 17.58
N PRO A 268 33.97 22.63 18.92
CA PRO A 268 34.75 23.62 19.64
C PRO A 268 36.24 23.35 19.37
N LEU A 269 37.04 24.41 19.32
CA LEU A 269 38.49 24.28 19.50
C LEU A 269 38.75 23.48 20.78
N GLU A 270 39.78 22.65 20.75
CA GLU A 270 40.29 21.89 21.90
C GLU A 270 40.41 22.77 23.15
N GLY A 271 39.85 22.31 24.28
CA GLY A 271 40.25 22.78 25.61
C GLY A 271 39.22 23.49 26.49
N VAL A 272 37.90 23.28 26.35
CA VAL A 272 36.92 23.79 27.34
C VAL A 272 36.00 22.67 27.81
N ASP A 273 36.30 22.13 28.99
CA ASP A 273 35.41 21.26 29.75
C ASP A 273 34.14 22.01 30.13
N THR A 274 32.99 21.61 29.56
CA THR A 274 31.68 21.90 30.13
C THR A 274 30.80 20.66 30.01
N GLU A 275 30.69 19.92 31.12
CA GLU A 275 29.68 18.88 31.30
C GLU A 275 28.28 19.46 31.09
N LEU A 276 27.59 18.98 30.05
CA LEU A 276 26.18 19.24 29.78
C LEU A 276 25.32 18.41 30.73
N THR A 277 25.22 18.83 32.00
CA THR A 277 24.31 18.23 32.97
C THR A 277 22.91 18.83 32.86
N PHE A 278 21.89 17.96 32.87
CA PHE A 278 20.44 18.27 32.85
C PHE A 278 20.04 19.38 33.85
N ALA A 279 20.83 19.55 34.92
CA ALA A 279 20.65 20.55 35.96
C ALA A 279 20.75 22.02 35.48
N LYS A 280 21.45 22.33 34.38
CA LYS A 280 21.72 23.71 33.93
C LYS A 280 20.87 24.20 32.74
N MET A 281 19.91 23.41 32.27
CA MET A 281 18.99 23.85 31.21
C MET A 281 17.97 24.88 31.72
N SER A 282 17.59 25.83 30.85
CA SER A 282 16.47 26.75 31.05
C SER A 282 15.18 25.98 31.36
N ALA A 283 14.32 26.50 32.23
CA ALA A 283 13.06 25.85 32.60
C ALA A 283 12.19 25.53 31.37
N HIS A 284 12.15 26.44 30.40
CA HIS A 284 11.43 26.26 29.14
C HIS A 284 12.04 25.16 28.25
N ASP A 285 13.36 24.95 28.32
CA ASP A 285 14.03 23.89 27.57
C ASP A 285 13.91 22.52 28.26
N ARG A 286 13.82 22.49 29.59
CA ARG A 286 13.52 21.29 30.37
C ARG A 286 12.10 20.81 30.13
N GLU A 287 11.12 21.72 30.06
CA GLU A 287 9.74 21.38 29.71
C GLU A 287 9.63 20.81 28.30
N ARG A 288 10.36 21.34 27.30
CA ARG A 288 10.42 20.74 25.96
C ARG A 288 11.06 19.36 25.94
N TYR A 289 12.06 19.12 26.79
CA TYR A 289 12.74 17.83 26.86
C TYR A 289 11.91 16.77 27.59
N LEU A 290 11.21 17.17 28.67
CA LEU A 290 10.31 16.30 29.43
C LEU A 290 8.99 16.01 28.70
N SER A 291 8.50 16.96 27.89
CA SER A 291 7.31 16.78 27.05
C SER A 291 7.58 15.98 25.76
N TYR A 292 8.85 15.72 25.44
CA TYR A 292 9.23 14.84 24.34
C TYR A 292 9.02 13.37 24.75
N LYS A 293 7.77 12.92 24.71
CA LYS A 293 7.48 11.49 24.67
C LYS A 293 7.91 10.96 23.30
N MET A 294 9.06 10.28 23.27
CA MET A 294 9.29 9.20 22.33
C MET A 294 8.24 8.13 22.63
N GLN A 295 7.13 8.10 21.88
CA GLN A 295 6.32 6.88 21.80
C GLN A 295 7.14 5.87 20.99
N GLY A 296 8.00 5.15 21.72
CA GLY A 296 8.61 3.91 21.29
C GLY A 296 7.56 2.81 21.35
N HIS A 297 7.15 2.37 20.17
CA HIS A 297 6.85 1.03 19.68
C HIS A 297 6.28 -0.12 20.55
N ASP A 298 6.35 -0.19 21.88
CA ASP A 298 6.10 -1.49 22.55
C ASP A 298 4.85 -1.57 23.46
N ASP A 299 4.20 -0.44 23.80
CA ASP A 299 3.08 -0.45 24.77
C ASP A 299 1.68 -0.22 24.16
N GLU A 300 1.56 0.05 22.86
CA GLU A 300 0.25 0.17 22.17
C GLU A 300 -0.25 -1.17 21.58
N GLU A 301 0.59 -2.21 21.54
CA GLU A 301 0.19 -3.52 21.01
C GLU A 301 -0.89 -4.18 21.88
N THR A 302 -0.80 -4.06 23.21
CA THR A 302 -1.75 -4.68 24.15
C THR A 302 -3.08 -3.94 24.26
N LEU A 303 -3.08 -2.61 24.13
CA LEU A 303 -4.30 -1.78 24.25
C LEU A 303 -5.08 -1.68 22.92
N MET A 304 -4.41 -1.79 21.76
CA MET A 304 -5.12 -1.91 20.48
C MET A 304 -5.72 -3.30 20.28
N ASP A 305 -5.09 -4.38 20.74
CA ASP A 305 -5.64 -5.73 20.58
C ASP A 305 -6.93 -5.96 21.40
N GLU A 306 -7.04 -5.35 22.60
CA GLU A 306 -8.30 -5.38 23.36
C GLU A 306 -9.38 -4.47 22.75
N ALA A 307 -9.00 -3.33 22.16
CA ALA A 307 -9.94 -2.43 21.48
C ALA A 307 -10.35 -2.93 20.07
N MET A 308 -9.60 -3.86 19.47
CA MET A 308 -9.92 -4.47 18.16
C MET A 308 -10.76 -5.75 18.25
N GLN A 309 -11.03 -6.28 19.44
CA GLN A 309 -12.08 -7.27 19.63
C GLN A 309 -13.45 -6.58 19.74
N ILE A 310 -14.01 -6.21 18.58
CA ILE A 310 -15.44 -5.88 18.50
C ILE A 310 -16.22 -7.17 18.78
N LYS A 311 -16.62 -7.35 20.05
CA LYS A 311 -17.66 -8.33 20.40
C LYS A 311 -18.94 -7.85 19.72
N ILE A 312 -19.38 -8.59 18.70
CA ILE A 312 -20.71 -8.40 18.10
C ILE A 312 -21.71 -8.96 19.11
N PRO A 313 -22.46 -8.13 19.86
CA PRO A 313 -23.54 -8.67 20.66
C PRO A 313 -24.66 -8.93 19.68
N PHE A 314 -24.87 -10.19 19.31
CA PHE A 314 -26.17 -10.57 18.78
C PHE A 314 -27.18 -10.23 19.86
N ARG A 315 -28.23 -9.47 19.51
CA ARG A 315 -29.39 -9.33 20.38
C ARG A 315 -29.84 -10.75 20.72
N GLN A 316 -29.65 -11.15 21.98
CA GLN A 316 -30.11 -12.43 22.47
C GLN A 316 -31.61 -12.41 22.22
N ARG A 317 -32.07 -13.25 21.30
CA ARG A 317 -33.49 -13.36 20.96
C ARG A 317 -34.19 -13.61 22.30
N GLN A 318 -35.14 -12.77 22.69
CA GLN A 318 -35.92 -13.05 23.90
C GLN A 318 -36.54 -14.43 23.70
N SER A 319 -36.13 -15.39 24.52
CA SER A 319 -36.60 -16.77 24.43
C SER A 319 -38.11 -16.77 24.66
N THR A 320 -38.81 -17.43 23.75
CA THR A 320 -40.24 -17.63 23.89
C THR A 320 -40.53 -18.38 25.19
N ARG A 321 -41.72 -18.22 25.76
CA ARG A 321 -42.11 -18.92 27.01
C ARG A 321 -41.93 -20.44 26.88
N GLU A 322 -42.16 -20.99 25.69
CA GLU A 322 -42.00 -22.41 25.37
C GLU A 322 -40.52 -22.85 25.37
N GLU A 323 -39.59 -22.01 24.93
CA GLU A 323 -38.15 -22.29 24.97
C GLU A 323 -37.60 -22.23 26.40
N ARG A 324 -38.07 -21.31 27.25
CA ARG A 324 -37.70 -21.26 28.68
C ARG A 324 -38.19 -22.46 29.48
N LEU A 325 -39.36 -22.99 29.13
CA LEU A 325 -39.89 -24.23 29.70
C LEU A 325 -39.07 -25.47 29.30
N ALA A 326 -38.44 -25.46 28.12
CA ALA A 326 -37.57 -26.55 27.66
C ALA A 326 -36.18 -26.53 28.33
N GLU A 327 -35.72 -25.36 28.78
CA GLU A 327 -34.42 -25.18 29.46
C GLU A 327 -34.48 -25.41 30.98
N GLY A 328 -35.65 -25.72 31.53
CA GLY A 328 -35.81 -26.17 32.92
C GLY A 328 -35.84 -25.05 33.96
N ASP A 329 -36.10 -23.81 33.56
CA ASP A 329 -36.24 -22.68 34.48
C ASP A 329 -37.68 -22.64 35.03
N PHE A 330 -37.85 -23.04 36.29
CA PHE A 330 -39.15 -23.14 36.97
C PHE A 330 -39.24 -22.10 38.07
N ASP A 331 -40.09 -21.09 37.89
CA ASP A 331 -40.62 -20.27 38.97
C ASP A 331 -42.15 -20.32 38.86
N VAL A 332 -42.77 -21.18 39.66
CA VAL A 332 -44.22 -21.42 39.65
C VAL A 332 -44.85 -20.56 40.74
N SER A 333 -45.79 -19.69 40.36
CA SER A 333 -46.52 -18.89 41.34
C SER A 333 -47.53 -19.74 42.12
N GLU A 334 -47.77 -19.44 43.41
CA GLU A 334 -48.77 -20.17 44.22
C GLU A 334 -50.16 -20.19 43.56
N ALA A 335 -50.52 -19.14 42.83
CA ALA A 335 -51.77 -19.06 42.08
C ALA A 335 -51.86 -20.08 40.92
N GLU A 336 -50.74 -20.40 40.27
CA GLU A 336 -50.70 -21.42 39.20
C GLU A 336 -50.79 -22.84 39.75
N VAL A 337 -50.27 -23.08 40.96
CA VAL A 337 -50.43 -24.36 41.67
C VAL A 337 -51.89 -24.57 42.07
N GLU A 338 -52.58 -23.53 42.54
CA GLU A 338 -53.99 -23.59 42.93
C GLU A 338 -54.91 -23.82 41.71
N ALA A 339 -54.62 -23.18 40.58
CA ALA A 339 -55.32 -23.41 39.33
C ALA A 339 -55.14 -24.85 38.80
N ALA A 340 -53.90 -25.37 38.84
CA ALA A 340 -53.61 -26.74 38.41
C ALA A 340 -54.27 -27.79 39.32
N GLN A 341 -54.39 -27.55 40.62
CA GLN A 341 -55.12 -28.43 41.54
C GLN A 341 -56.64 -28.47 41.24
N GLY A 342 -57.21 -27.34 40.82
CA GLY A 342 -58.59 -27.26 40.34
C GLY A 342 -58.84 -28.08 39.07
N ASP A 343 -57.91 -28.03 38.12
CA ASP A 343 -58.02 -28.75 36.84
C ASP A 343 -57.83 -30.27 37.00
N ILE A 344 -56.92 -30.71 37.88
CA ILE A 344 -56.71 -32.14 38.18
C ILE A 344 -57.97 -32.77 38.81
N ALA A 345 -58.71 -32.02 39.64
CA ALA A 345 -59.97 -32.48 40.23
C ALA A 345 -61.07 -32.69 39.17
N GLN A 346 -61.06 -31.92 38.06
CA GLN A 346 -61.99 -32.10 36.96
C GLN A 346 -61.65 -33.31 36.09
N VAL A 347 -60.37 -33.59 35.85
CA VAL A 347 -59.92 -34.73 35.04
C VAL A 347 -60.18 -36.06 35.76
N GLY A 348 -60.10 -36.10 37.09
CA GLY A 348 -60.45 -37.28 37.90
C GLY A 348 -61.90 -37.76 37.72
N HIS A 349 -62.83 -36.84 37.45
CA HIS A 349 -64.23 -37.17 37.16
C HIS A 349 -64.45 -37.71 35.73
N ALA A 350 -63.68 -37.24 34.74
CA ALA A 350 -63.80 -37.66 33.35
C ALA A 350 -63.14 -39.02 33.06
N ALA A 351 -62.09 -39.39 33.80
CA ALA A 351 -61.38 -40.66 33.61
C ALA A 351 -62.17 -41.91 34.10
N ALA A 352 -63.20 -41.72 34.94
CA ALA A 352 -64.08 -42.81 35.36
C ALA A 352 -65.08 -43.26 34.27
N THR A 353 -65.29 -42.44 33.23
CA THR A 353 -66.35 -42.66 32.22
C THR A 353 -65.85 -43.31 30.92
N GLN A 354 -64.53 -43.48 30.72
CA GLN A 354 -63.93 -44.02 29.48
C GLN A 354 -63.34 -45.44 29.62
N LYS A 355 -63.97 -46.32 30.41
CA LYS A 355 -63.71 -47.77 30.35
C LYS A 355 -64.70 -48.46 29.41
N GLN A 356 -64.58 -48.24 28.10
CA GLN A 356 -65.19 -49.11 27.09
C GLN A 356 -64.45 -48.93 25.76
N TYR A 357 -64.15 -50.05 25.11
CA TYR A 357 -63.36 -50.24 23.87
C TYR A 357 -61.86 -50.44 24.05
N ARG A 358 -61.49 -51.72 24.10
CA ARG A 358 -60.14 -52.24 23.90
C ARG A 358 -60.27 -53.38 22.88
N ASP A 359 -59.47 -53.35 21.81
CA ASP A 359 -59.23 -54.50 20.92
C ASP A 359 -57.93 -54.29 20.09
N PRO A 360 -57.31 -55.35 19.52
CA PRO A 360 -55.91 -55.66 19.79
C PRO A 360 -54.95 -55.66 18.57
N VAL A 361 -53.67 -55.84 18.90
CA VAL A 361 -52.44 -55.80 18.07
C VAL A 361 -52.29 -57.01 17.12
N GLY A 362 -51.78 -56.79 15.90
CA GLY A 362 -51.08 -57.84 15.13
C GLY A 362 -50.66 -57.47 13.68
N GLY A 363 -49.36 -57.66 13.34
CA GLY A 363 -48.95 -58.26 12.06
C GLY A 363 -48.11 -57.47 11.01
N ALA A 364 -46.78 -57.57 11.11
CA ALA A 364 -45.73 -57.81 10.07
C ALA A 364 -45.71 -57.10 8.68
N LYS A 365 -44.54 -56.55 8.28
CA LYS A 365 -43.58 -57.13 7.29
C LYS A 365 -42.48 -56.15 6.81
N ASN A 366 -41.37 -56.77 6.39
CA ASN A 366 -40.04 -56.27 5.96
C ASN A 366 -40.02 -55.30 4.76
N GLY A 367 -38.90 -54.56 4.63
CA GLY A 367 -38.40 -54.05 3.34
C GLY A 367 -37.27 -53.01 3.45
N GLN A 368 -36.01 -53.46 3.37
CA GLN A 368 -34.80 -52.63 3.27
C GLN A 368 -34.63 -51.99 1.88
N TYR A 369 -34.03 -50.78 1.81
CA TYR A 369 -33.28 -50.32 0.63
C TYR A 369 -31.97 -49.59 0.99
N TYR A 370 -30.89 -50.20 0.50
CA TYR A 370 -29.53 -49.83 0.08
C TYR A 370 -28.91 -48.43 0.22
N GLN A 371 -27.62 -48.48 0.56
CA GLN A 371 -26.53 -47.50 0.35
C GLN A 371 -25.71 -47.82 -0.94
N PRO A 372 -24.79 -46.92 -1.38
CA PRO A 372 -24.35 -46.77 -2.78
C PRO A 372 -23.01 -47.44 -3.14
N GLY A 373 -22.74 -47.59 -4.44
CA GLY A 373 -21.47 -48.12 -4.98
C GLY A 373 -21.14 -47.57 -6.37
N VAL A 374 -19.84 -47.45 -6.62
CA VAL A 374 -19.13 -46.55 -7.55
C VAL A 374 -18.51 -47.30 -8.74
N ALA A 375 -18.23 -46.57 -9.83
CA ALA A 375 -17.26 -46.85 -10.93
C ALA A 375 -17.61 -47.99 -11.93
N THR A 376 -17.24 -48.02 -13.21
CA THR A 376 -16.28 -47.27 -14.06
C THR A 376 -16.52 -47.63 -15.55
N VAL A 377 -16.31 -46.66 -16.44
CA VAL A 377 -15.55 -46.67 -17.74
C VAL A 377 -15.75 -47.77 -18.81
N THR A 378 -15.82 -47.29 -20.06
CA THR A 378 -15.45 -47.82 -21.41
C THR A 378 -16.67 -47.76 -22.33
N GLY A 379 -16.70 -47.14 -23.52
CA GLY A 379 -15.69 -46.70 -24.48
C GLY A 379 -16.12 -47.27 -25.84
N HIS A 380 -16.35 -46.45 -26.88
CA HIS A 380 -16.02 -46.75 -28.30
C HIS A 380 -16.46 -45.65 -29.28
N ASN A 381 -15.64 -45.55 -30.33
CA ASN A 381 -15.59 -44.64 -31.46
C ASN A 381 -16.84 -44.56 -32.35
N GLY A 382 -16.96 -43.46 -33.11
CA GLY A 382 -17.14 -43.58 -34.56
C GLY A 382 -18.14 -42.66 -35.29
N SER A 383 -17.62 -41.55 -35.80
CA SER A 383 -17.84 -41.01 -37.17
C SER A 383 -19.09 -40.18 -37.55
N ASN A 384 -18.74 -39.02 -38.14
CA ASN A 384 -19.31 -38.33 -39.31
C ASN A 384 -20.66 -37.59 -39.23
N GLY A 385 -20.60 -36.30 -39.59
CA GLY A 385 -21.78 -35.53 -40.02
C GLY A 385 -21.55 -34.02 -40.10
N ASN A 386 -21.17 -33.55 -41.28
CA ASN A 386 -21.03 -32.14 -41.70
C ASN A 386 -22.15 -31.18 -41.27
N GLY A 387 -21.76 -29.92 -41.05
CA GLY A 387 -22.27 -28.81 -41.87
C GLY A 387 -23.08 -27.70 -41.19
N ASN A 388 -22.55 -26.47 -41.29
CA ASN A 388 -23.21 -25.14 -41.31
C ASN A 388 -24.20 -24.80 -40.17
N GLY A 389 -24.19 -23.62 -39.54
CA GLY A 389 -23.64 -22.32 -39.88
C GLY A 389 -24.53 -21.24 -39.23
N TYR A 390 -23.92 -20.09 -38.95
CA TYR A 390 -24.54 -18.77 -38.75
C TYR A 390 -25.31 -18.41 -37.47
N HIS A 391 -24.74 -17.41 -36.79
CA HIS A 391 -25.34 -16.19 -36.23
C HIS A 391 -26.66 -16.25 -35.46
N ARG A 392 -26.58 -15.83 -34.19
CA ARG A 392 -26.86 -14.43 -33.82
C ARG A 392 -26.08 -14.00 -32.60
#